data_AF-A0A351HD44-F1
#
_entry.id   AF-A0A351HD44-F1
#
_cell.length_a   1.000
_cell.length_b   1.000
_cell.length_c   1.000
_cell.angle_alpha   90.00
_cell.angle_beta   90.00
_cell.angle_gamma   90.00
#
_symmetry.space_group_name_H-M   'P 1'
#
loop_
_entity.id
_entity.type
_entity.pdbx_description
1 polymer ?
#
loop_
_entity_poly.entity_id
_entity_poly.type
_entity_poly.pdbx_seq_one_letter_code
_entity_poly.pdbx_strand_id
1 'polypeptide(L)'
;GYGFSTFPVVDADNKLLGLLPGRVVKARYAERLVSEAMSPRDQVYTLSEKEITQDPIKVADKFFTDHLGIHKLLVVDDEDRLRGLFTLSDIERIEAESQQSVKPARDSHFRLMCGAAISAHRTPDGELDRDRILEHVSKLVEEGVDAIAVSTAHGFSKGVGDAVRMLRSEFAHLTLIAGNVTSAEGVEFLAEAGADTIKIGQGPGSICTTRIVAGVGIPQMTALYCASIAARKKGVAILADGGIAKSGDMVKALTLADGVMCGSLLAGCNEAPGQIIEINGKLYKQYRGMGSNAAMKEGSAARYGHDRKDVASKAAAEGIEALKEAAGSLSGVLRELVGGIQSGMGYLGAANLAALRNNARYIRVSPAGQKESAPHDVITVKTSDAESSK
;
A
#
# COMPACT_ATOMS: atom_id res chain seq x y z
N GLY A 1 11.17 3.83 16.61
CA GLY A 1 11.71 2.52 17.04
C GLY A 1 10.59 1.51 17.02
N TYR A 2 10.93 0.22 17.10
CA TYR A 2 9.94 -0.84 17.17
C TYR A 2 9.13 -0.78 18.48
N GLY A 3 7.83 -1.10 18.43
CA GLY A 3 6.89 -0.96 19.56
C GLY A 3 6.93 -2.09 20.58
N PHE A 4 7.90 -3.00 20.52
CA PHE A 4 8.06 -4.11 21.46
C PHE A 4 9.16 -3.82 22.48
N SER A 5 9.03 -4.41 23.66
CA SER A 5 9.96 -4.20 24.78
C SER A 5 10.44 -5.50 25.42
N THR A 6 10.00 -6.67 24.94
CA THR A 6 10.43 -7.96 25.49
C THR A 6 11.38 -8.65 24.52
N PHE A 7 12.51 -9.16 25.02
CA PHE A 7 13.60 -9.67 24.19
C PHE A 7 14.03 -11.05 24.66
N PRO A 8 14.03 -12.08 23.78
CA PRO A 8 14.74 -13.33 24.06
C PRO A 8 16.23 -13.05 24.29
N VAL A 9 16.85 -13.75 25.24
CA VAL A 9 18.28 -13.63 25.53
C VAL A 9 18.95 -14.94 25.12
N VAL A 10 19.99 -14.87 24.28
CA VAL A 10 20.72 -16.03 23.76
C VAL A 10 22.22 -15.87 23.96
N ASP A 11 22.96 -16.98 23.91
CA ASP A 11 24.43 -16.96 23.84
C ASP A 11 24.94 -16.82 22.38
N ALA A 12 26.26 -16.93 22.19
CA ALA A 12 26.90 -16.83 20.88
C ALA A 12 26.52 -17.96 19.91
N ASP A 13 26.04 -19.09 20.43
CA ASP A 13 25.62 -20.26 19.65
C ASP A 13 24.09 -20.30 19.46
N ASN A 14 23.39 -19.17 19.72
CA ASN A 14 21.94 -19.01 19.71
C ASN A 14 21.18 -19.85 20.76
N LYS A 15 21.86 -20.41 21.76
CA LYS A 15 21.20 -21.14 22.84
C LYS A 15 20.40 -20.19 23.72
N LEU A 16 19.15 -20.54 24.02
CA LEU A 16 18.26 -19.72 24.84
C LEU A 16 18.77 -19.66 26.29
N LEU A 17 19.04 -18.45 26.78
CA LEU A 17 19.48 -18.18 28.16
C LEU A 17 18.36 -17.64 29.04
N GLY A 18 17.33 -17.03 28.45
CA GLY A 18 16.24 -16.42 29.19
C GLY A 18 15.38 -15.46 28.36
N LEU A 19 14.59 -14.66 29.06
CA LEU A 19 13.69 -13.66 28.47
C LEU A 19 13.79 -12.36 29.26
N LEU A 20 14.15 -11.26 28.60
CA LEU A 20 14.20 -9.94 29.20
C LEU A 20 12.81 -9.28 29.12
N PRO A 21 12.10 -9.08 30.23
CA PRO A 21 10.74 -8.55 30.21
C PRO A 21 10.70 -7.05 29.95
N GLY A 22 9.71 -6.56 29.20
CA GLY A 22 9.64 -5.13 28.85
C GLY A 22 9.56 -4.13 30.00
N ARG A 23 9.14 -4.57 31.19
CA ARG A 23 9.13 -3.72 32.40
C ARG A 23 10.54 -3.25 32.83
N VAL A 24 11.60 -3.99 32.46
CA VAL A 24 12.98 -3.64 32.81
C VAL A 24 13.74 -2.91 31.69
N VAL A 25 13.15 -2.78 30.50
CA VAL A 25 13.74 -2.01 29.38
C VAL A 25 13.41 -0.54 29.56
N LYS A 26 14.12 0.12 30.49
CA LYS A 26 13.94 1.53 30.84
C LYS A 26 15.30 2.21 31.01
N ALA A 27 15.39 3.50 30.68
CA ALA A 27 16.62 4.28 30.79
C ALA A 27 17.29 4.19 32.17
N ARG A 28 16.51 4.11 33.25
CA ARG A 28 17.04 3.95 34.62
C ARG A 28 17.79 2.64 34.90
N TYR A 29 17.68 1.65 34.03
CA TYR A 29 18.35 0.36 34.15
C TYR A 29 19.41 0.15 33.06
N ALA A 30 19.77 1.21 32.31
CA ALA A 30 20.67 1.10 31.16
C ALA A 30 22.08 0.58 31.52
N GLU A 31 22.57 0.88 32.73
CA GLU A 31 23.89 0.45 33.21
C GLU A 31 23.91 -0.95 33.83
N ARG A 32 22.75 -1.65 33.89
CA ARG A 32 22.66 -3.00 34.45
C ARG A 32 22.85 -4.07 33.39
N LEU A 33 23.41 -5.19 33.81
CA LEU A 33 23.57 -6.35 32.93
C LEU A 33 22.20 -7.00 32.65
N VAL A 34 22.00 -7.45 31.40
CA VAL A 34 20.79 -8.18 30.99
C VAL A 34 20.57 -9.43 31.86
N SER A 35 21.66 -10.11 32.23
CA SER A 35 21.65 -11.30 33.08
C SER A 35 21.10 -11.05 34.49
N GLU A 36 21.15 -9.82 35.01
CA GLU A 36 20.60 -9.46 36.32
C GLU A 36 19.09 -9.27 36.31
N ALA A 37 18.50 -9.02 35.13
CA ALA A 37 17.13 -8.55 35.00
C ALA A 37 16.23 -9.47 34.14
N MET A 38 16.83 -10.42 33.41
CA MET A 38 16.09 -11.41 32.64
C MET A 38 15.45 -12.47 33.53
N SER A 39 14.35 -13.05 33.07
CA SER A 39 13.89 -14.34 33.57
C SER A 39 14.84 -15.43 33.06
N PRO A 40 15.44 -16.24 33.95
CA PRO A 40 16.38 -17.30 33.55
C PRO A 40 15.69 -18.39 32.74
N ARG A 41 16.47 -19.15 31.96
CA ARG A 41 15.99 -20.18 31.01
C ARG A 41 14.98 -21.17 31.59
N ASP A 42 15.15 -21.61 32.83
CA ASP A 42 14.27 -22.55 33.53
C ASP A 42 12.87 -21.99 33.85
N GLN A 43 12.72 -20.66 33.80
CA GLN A 43 11.45 -19.95 34.01
C GLN A 43 10.78 -19.52 32.69
N VAL A 44 11.41 -19.82 31.55
CA VAL A 44 10.90 -19.44 30.23
C VAL A 44 10.22 -20.64 29.57
N TYR A 45 8.94 -20.46 29.24
CA TYR A 45 8.20 -21.46 28.48
C TYR A 45 8.68 -21.52 27.04
N THR A 46 8.89 -22.75 26.56
CA THR A 46 9.33 -23.05 25.21
C THR A 46 8.45 -24.11 24.56
N LEU A 47 8.31 -24.02 23.25
CA LEU A 47 7.76 -25.04 22.35
C LEU A 47 8.89 -25.59 21.49
N SER A 48 8.95 -26.90 21.27
CA SER A 48 9.90 -27.45 20.29
C SER A 48 9.47 -27.09 18.87
N GLU A 49 10.41 -26.75 17.99
CA GLU A 49 10.10 -26.50 16.57
C GLU A 49 9.43 -27.70 15.88
N LYS A 50 9.65 -28.92 16.39
CA LYS A 50 8.99 -30.15 15.89
C LYS A 50 7.51 -30.22 16.26
N GLU A 51 7.09 -29.51 17.31
CA GLU A 51 5.69 -29.41 17.73
C GLU A 51 4.92 -28.36 16.91
N ILE A 52 5.62 -27.56 16.09
CA ILE A 52 4.98 -26.68 15.12
C ILE A 52 4.40 -27.54 14.00
N THR A 53 3.10 -27.82 14.14
CA THR A 53 2.32 -28.56 13.15
C THR A 53 1.92 -27.68 11.95
N GLN A 54 1.03 -28.17 11.08
CA GLN A 54 0.45 -27.39 9.98
C GLN A 54 -0.30 -26.13 10.46
N ASP A 55 -0.76 -26.08 11.71
CA ASP A 55 -1.46 -24.92 12.28
C ASP A 55 -0.71 -24.37 13.50
N PRO A 56 0.36 -23.57 13.29
CA PRO A 56 1.15 -22.97 14.36
C PRO A 56 0.32 -22.07 15.29
N ILE A 57 -0.68 -21.38 14.73
CA ILE A 57 -1.48 -20.40 15.48
C ILE A 57 -2.32 -21.11 16.52
N LYS A 58 -2.98 -22.21 16.13
CA LYS A 58 -3.81 -23.00 17.05
C LYS A 58 -3.01 -23.66 18.17
N VAL A 59 -1.78 -24.11 17.89
CA VAL A 59 -0.88 -24.67 18.90
C VAL A 59 -0.51 -23.59 19.93
N ALA A 60 -0.13 -22.40 19.46
CA ALA A 60 0.21 -21.28 20.32
C ALA A 60 -0.99 -20.75 21.13
N ASP A 61 -2.18 -20.67 20.51
CA ASP A 61 -3.42 -20.26 21.18
C ASP A 61 -3.78 -21.20 22.33
N LYS A 62 -3.75 -22.52 22.07
CA LYS A 62 -3.98 -23.52 23.11
C LYS A 62 -2.97 -23.36 24.25
N PHE A 63 -1.69 -23.16 23.92
CA PHE A 63 -0.66 -22.95 24.93
C PHE A 63 -0.99 -21.75 25.83
N PHE A 64 -1.32 -20.58 25.25
CA PHE A 64 -1.63 -19.39 26.05
C PHE A 64 -2.91 -19.53 26.86
N THR A 65 -3.91 -20.26 26.34
CA THR A 65 -5.15 -20.59 27.07
C THR A 65 -4.85 -21.44 28.31
N ASP A 66 -4.00 -22.46 28.17
CA ASP A 66 -3.65 -23.37 29.25
C ASP A 66 -2.69 -22.71 30.28
N HIS A 67 -1.95 -21.67 29.90
CA HIS A 67 -0.92 -20.99 30.71
C HIS A 67 -1.24 -19.50 30.98
N LEU A 68 -2.27 -19.27 31.79
CA LEU A 68 -2.72 -17.94 32.21
C LEU A 68 -1.57 -17.03 32.71
N GLY A 69 -1.49 -15.82 32.16
CA GLY A 69 -0.49 -14.80 32.53
C GLY A 69 0.82 -14.86 31.74
N ILE A 70 0.99 -15.85 30.85
CA ILE A 70 2.13 -15.93 29.93
C ILE A 70 1.77 -15.25 28.61
N HIS A 71 2.63 -14.33 28.15
CA HIS A 71 2.37 -13.52 26.94
C HIS A 71 3.41 -13.74 25.83
N LYS A 72 4.36 -14.65 26.05
CA LYS A 72 5.50 -14.97 25.17
C LYS A 72 5.76 -16.46 25.24
N LEU A 73 5.82 -17.10 24.08
CA LEU A 73 6.16 -18.52 23.94
C LEU A 73 7.31 -18.64 22.95
N LEU A 74 8.47 -19.10 23.43
CA LEU A 74 9.69 -19.19 22.64
C LEU A 74 9.69 -20.53 21.88
N VAL A 75 10.22 -20.55 20.67
CA VAL A 75 10.38 -21.78 19.88
C VAL A 75 11.85 -22.16 19.88
N VAL A 76 12.16 -23.42 20.21
CA VAL A 76 13.54 -23.92 20.27
C VAL A 76 13.73 -25.24 19.51
N ASP A 77 14.95 -25.52 19.07
CA ASP A 77 15.33 -26.83 18.52
C ASP A 77 15.71 -27.83 19.63
N ASP A 78 16.17 -29.04 19.24
CA ASP A 78 16.59 -30.09 20.18
C ASP A 78 17.81 -29.71 21.05
N GLU A 79 18.64 -28.76 20.59
CA GLU A 79 19.80 -28.27 21.33
C GLU A 79 19.52 -27.00 22.15
N ASP A 80 18.23 -26.62 22.27
CA ASP A 80 17.74 -25.44 22.97
C ASP A 80 18.17 -24.12 22.32
N ARG A 81 18.41 -24.12 21.01
CA ARG A 81 18.66 -22.89 20.25
C ARG A 81 17.36 -22.22 19.86
N LEU A 82 17.32 -20.89 19.96
CA LEU A 82 16.13 -20.10 19.63
C LEU A 82 15.84 -20.12 18.12
N ARG A 83 14.62 -20.48 17.76
CA ARG A 83 14.10 -20.56 16.38
C ARG A 83 12.95 -19.60 16.09
N GLY A 84 12.27 -19.11 17.13
CA GLY A 84 11.15 -18.19 16.96
C GLY A 84 10.51 -17.76 18.27
N LEU A 85 9.46 -16.94 18.16
CA LEU A 85 8.70 -16.43 19.29
C LEU A 85 7.25 -16.19 18.84
N PHE A 86 6.31 -16.74 19.59
CA PHE A 86 4.91 -16.34 19.55
C PHE A 86 4.61 -15.33 20.64
N THR A 87 3.73 -14.37 20.34
CA THR A 87 3.18 -13.47 21.35
C THR A 87 1.67 -13.65 21.44
N LEU A 88 1.13 -13.62 22.66
CA LEU A 88 -0.33 -13.71 22.86
C LEU A 88 -1.05 -12.63 22.04
N SER A 89 -0.54 -11.40 22.05
CA SER A 89 -1.09 -10.29 21.27
C SER A 89 -1.11 -10.53 19.76
N ASP A 90 -0.16 -11.26 19.19
CA ASP A 90 -0.19 -11.60 17.77
C ASP A 90 -1.23 -12.67 17.48
N ILE A 91 -1.37 -13.68 18.37
CA ILE A 91 -2.39 -14.73 18.25
C ILE A 91 -3.79 -14.13 18.36
N GLU A 92 -4.09 -13.37 19.42
CA GLU A 92 -5.39 -12.71 19.61
C GLU A 92 -5.74 -11.80 18.42
N ARG A 93 -4.75 -11.08 17.88
CA ARG A 93 -4.95 -10.23 16.70
C ARG A 93 -5.31 -11.07 15.46
N ILE A 94 -4.57 -12.14 15.20
CA ILE A 94 -4.82 -13.03 14.04
C ILE A 94 -6.20 -13.69 14.15
N GLU A 95 -6.59 -14.14 15.34
CA GLU A 95 -7.92 -14.72 15.54
C GLU A 95 -9.04 -13.69 15.32
N ALA A 96 -8.87 -12.48 15.88
CA ALA A 96 -9.83 -11.39 15.69
C ALA A 96 -9.96 -10.99 14.21
N GLU A 97 -8.88 -11.04 13.43
CA GLU A 97 -8.87 -10.75 11.98
C GLU A 97 -9.75 -11.74 11.18
N SER A 98 -9.87 -12.99 11.62
CA SER A 98 -10.68 -14.01 10.94
C SER A 98 -12.16 -13.62 10.82
N GLN A 99 -12.67 -12.85 11.78
CA GLN A 99 -14.05 -12.39 11.89
C GLN A 99 -14.29 -11.01 11.25
N GLN A 100 -13.25 -10.35 10.73
CA GLN A 100 -13.38 -9.01 10.15
C GLN A 100 -13.88 -9.06 8.71
N SER A 101 -14.75 -8.10 8.37
CA SER A 101 -15.23 -7.91 6.99
C SER A 101 -14.16 -7.37 6.04
N VAL A 102 -13.15 -6.69 6.58
CA VAL A 102 -11.95 -6.23 5.88
C VAL A 102 -10.79 -6.98 6.49
N LYS A 103 -10.11 -7.79 5.68
CA LYS A 103 -9.00 -8.63 6.13
C LYS A 103 -7.65 -7.96 5.80
N PRO A 104 -6.63 -8.11 6.64
CA PRO A 104 -5.28 -7.67 6.27
C PRO A 104 -4.73 -8.52 5.13
N ALA A 105 -3.91 -7.90 4.29
CA ALA A 105 -3.13 -8.61 3.29
C ALA A 105 -1.84 -9.12 3.94
N ARG A 106 -1.61 -10.44 3.85
CA ARG A 106 -0.43 -11.11 4.40
C ARG A 106 0.31 -11.92 3.33
N ASP A 107 1.63 -12.02 3.46
CA ASP A 107 2.47 -12.88 2.62
C ASP A 107 2.42 -14.35 3.07
N SER A 108 3.17 -15.22 2.38
CA SER A 108 3.26 -16.65 2.73
C SER A 108 3.92 -16.93 4.08
N HIS A 109 4.56 -15.93 4.69
CA HIS A 109 5.17 -15.98 6.02
C HIS A 109 4.29 -15.29 7.08
N PHE A 110 3.02 -14.99 6.75
CA PHE A 110 2.07 -14.28 7.59
C PHE A 110 2.46 -12.83 7.98
N ARG A 111 3.44 -12.23 7.29
CA ARG A 111 3.83 -10.82 7.49
C ARG A 111 2.86 -9.92 6.72
N LEU A 112 2.70 -8.67 7.16
CA LEU A 112 1.90 -7.70 6.41
C LEU A 112 2.58 -7.35 5.09
N MET A 113 1.81 -7.29 4.01
CA MET A 113 2.32 -6.94 2.69
C MET A 113 2.74 -5.46 2.64
N CYS A 114 3.88 -5.18 2.02
CA CYS A 114 4.40 -3.83 1.82
C CYS A 114 4.95 -3.65 0.40
N GLY A 115 4.63 -2.52 -0.25
CA GLY A 115 5.20 -2.13 -1.52
C GLY A 115 5.87 -0.77 -1.46
N ALA A 116 6.92 -0.57 -2.25
CA ALA A 116 7.65 0.69 -2.30
C ALA A 116 7.70 1.27 -3.72
N ALA A 117 7.51 2.59 -3.84
CA ALA A 117 7.66 3.28 -5.11
C ALA A 117 9.11 3.74 -5.30
N ILE A 118 9.64 3.54 -6.52
CA ILE A 118 10.97 4.01 -6.90
C ILE A 118 10.89 4.90 -8.14
N SER A 119 11.92 5.73 -8.32
CA SER A 119 12.09 6.56 -9.51
C SER A 119 13.19 5.97 -10.39
N ALA A 120 13.05 6.12 -11.71
CA ALA A 120 14.11 5.83 -12.67
C ALA A 120 15.14 6.97 -12.64
N HIS A 121 15.99 6.97 -11.62
CA HIS A 121 17.06 7.96 -11.44
C HIS A 121 17.98 7.97 -12.66
N ARG A 122 18.42 9.16 -13.05
CA ARG A 122 19.36 9.36 -14.15
C ARG A 122 20.66 9.94 -13.64
N THR A 123 21.76 9.53 -14.28
CA THR A 123 23.07 10.14 -14.12
C THR A 123 23.10 11.53 -14.77
N PRO A 124 24.09 12.39 -14.47
CA PRO A 124 24.18 13.74 -15.04
C PRO A 124 24.27 13.80 -16.57
N ASP A 125 24.79 12.74 -17.20
CA ASP A 125 24.84 12.53 -18.66
C ASP A 125 23.51 12.01 -19.25
N GLY A 126 22.50 11.78 -18.41
CA GLY A 126 21.13 11.47 -18.81
C GLY A 126 20.82 9.98 -18.95
N GLU A 127 21.81 9.11 -18.71
CA GLU A 127 21.63 7.66 -18.69
C GLU A 127 20.94 7.19 -17.41
N LEU A 128 20.42 5.96 -17.42
CA LEU A 128 19.79 5.38 -16.24
C LEU A 128 20.84 5.05 -15.19
N ASP A 129 20.68 5.57 -13.96
CA ASP A 129 21.60 5.35 -12.84
C ASP A 129 21.36 3.96 -12.24
N ARG A 130 21.92 2.95 -12.92
CA ARG A 130 21.69 1.54 -12.63
C ARG A 130 22.12 1.17 -11.22
N ASP A 131 23.34 1.52 -10.86
CA ASP A 131 23.96 1.11 -9.59
C ASP A 131 23.16 1.63 -8.40
N ARG A 132 22.75 2.90 -8.44
CA ARG A 132 21.92 3.50 -7.39
C ARG A 132 20.55 2.83 -7.27
N ILE A 133 19.90 2.53 -8.40
CA ILE A 133 18.58 1.90 -8.41
C ILE A 133 18.68 0.49 -7.86
N LEU A 134 19.64 -0.30 -8.33
CA LEU A 134 19.84 -1.67 -7.88
C LEU A 134 20.22 -1.73 -6.40
N GLU A 135 21.16 -0.90 -5.93
CA GLU A 135 21.53 -0.86 -4.52
C GLU A 135 20.33 -0.55 -3.61
N HIS A 136 19.50 0.42 -4.00
CA HIS A 136 18.30 0.78 -3.23
C HIS A 136 17.30 -0.38 -3.22
N VAL A 137 17.02 -0.98 -4.37
CA VAL A 137 16.06 -2.10 -4.44
C VAL A 137 16.58 -3.33 -3.71
N SER A 138 17.88 -3.65 -3.80
CA SER A 138 18.49 -4.75 -3.05
C SER A 138 18.28 -4.57 -1.55
N LYS A 139 18.53 -3.38 -1.01
CA LYS A 139 18.27 -3.09 0.41
C LYS A 139 16.80 -3.24 0.78
N LEU A 140 15.87 -2.84 -0.08
CA LEU A 140 14.43 -3.04 0.17
C LEU A 140 14.03 -4.53 0.13
N VAL A 141 14.64 -5.31 -0.77
CA VAL A 141 14.44 -6.77 -0.86
C VAL A 141 15.02 -7.48 0.38
N GLU A 142 16.19 -7.07 0.85
CA GLU A 142 16.79 -7.56 2.10
C GLU A 142 15.87 -7.29 3.32
N GLU A 143 15.20 -6.14 3.34
CA GLU A 143 14.18 -5.80 4.35
C GLU A 143 12.81 -6.46 4.10
N GLY A 144 12.67 -7.24 3.02
CA GLY A 144 11.50 -8.07 2.75
C GLY A 144 10.32 -7.35 2.09
N VAL A 145 10.56 -6.34 1.24
CA VAL A 145 9.50 -5.72 0.42
C VAL A 145 8.85 -6.74 -0.54
N ASP A 146 7.52 -6.67 -0.71
CA ASP A 146 6.79 -7.61 -1.56
C ASP A 146 6.64 -7.13 -3.00
N ALA A 147 6.63 -5.80 -3.21
CA ALA A 147 6.45 -5.21 -4.53
C ALA A 147 7.22 -3.89 -4.70
N ILE A 148 7.76 -3.69 -5.90
CA ILE A 148 8.38 -2.43 -6.30
C ILE A 148 7.56 -1.78 -7.41
N ALA A 149 7.23 -0.50 -7.23
CA ALA A 149 6.52 0.30 -8.21
C ALA A 149 7.45 1.29 -8.91
N VAL A 150 7.81 1.02 -10.18
CA VAL A 150 8.47 1.99 -11.06
C VAL A 150 7.41 2.99 -11.53
N SER A 151 7.27 4.10 -10.80
CA SER A 151 6.16 5.05 -10.98
C SER A 151 6.65 6.40 -11.48
N THR A 152 6.37 6.70 -12.75
CA THR A 152 6.64 7.99 -13.41
C THR A 152 5.33 8.65 -13.90
N ALA A 153 5.39 9.91 -14.32
CA ALA A 153 4.31 10.56 -15.05
C ALA A 153 4.05 9.92 -16.43
N HIS A 154 5.10 9.42 -17.10
CA HIS A 154 4.99 8.82 -18.44
C HIS A 154 5.71 7.46 -18.53
N GLY A 155 4.98 6.39 -18.21
CA GLY A 155 5.48 5.02 -18.17
C GLY A 155 5.80 4.45 -19.55
N PHE A 156 5.22 5.00 -20.62
CA PHE A 156 5.49 4.57 -21.99
C PHE A 156 6.76 5.23 -22.58
N SER A 157 7.82 5.25 -21.78
CA SER A 157 9.11 5.83 -22.16
C SER A 157 10.22 4.80 -22.09
N LYS A 158 11.22 4.94 -22.98
CA LYS A 158 12.36 4.03 -23.06
C LYS A 158 13.03 3.80 -21.70
N GLY A 159 13.32 4.87 -20.96
CA GLY A 159 14.02 4.79 -19.67
C GLY A 159 13.26 4.00 -18.61
N VAL A 160 11.92 4.04 -18.62
CA VAL A 160 11.09 3.24 -17.71
C VAL A 160 11.14 1.77 -18.10
N GLY A 161 10.97 1.46 -19.39
CA GLY A 161 11.09 0.08 -19.88
C GLY A 161 12.47 -0.51 -19.59
N ASP A 162 13.54 0.28 -19.73
CA ASP A 162 14.90 -0.15 -19.39
C ASP A 162 15.08 -0.40 -17.90
N ALA A 163 14.48 0.43 -17.04
CA ALA A 163 14.49 0.21 -15.60
C ALA A 163 13.73 -1.06 -15.21
N VAL A 164 12.54 -1.28 -15.77
CA VAL A 164 11.76 -2.50 -15.50
C VAL A 164 12.51 -3.75 -15.97
N ARG A 165 13.11 -3.72 -17.17
CA ARG A 165 13.88 -4.85 -17.70
C ARG A 165 15.10 -5.17 -16.86
N MET A 166 15.81 -4.13 -16.40
CA MET A 166 16.95 -4.30 -15.49
C MET A 166 16.52 -4.94 -14.18
N LEU A 167 15.46 -4.42 -13.55
CA LEU A 167 14.95 -4.94 -12.29
C LEU A 167 14.45 -6.37 -12.41
N ARG A 168 13.76 -6.72 -13.49
CA ARG A 168 13.34 -8.11 -13.73
C ARG A 168 14.54 -9.05 -13.92
N SER A 169 15.62 -8.57 -14.53
CA SER A 169 16.83 -9.37 -14.74
C SER A 169 17.55 -9.66 -13.42
N GLU A 170 17.60 -8.68 -12.51
CA GLU A 170 18.24 -8.85 -11.19
C GLU A 170 17.34 -9.57 -10.19
N PHE A 171 16.04 -9.25 -10.18
CA PHE A 171 15.06 -9.73 -9.21
C PHE A 171 13.95 -10.54 -9.91
N ALA A 172 14.29 -11.73 -10.37
CA ALA A 172 13.43 -12.58 -11.19
C ALA A 172 12.03 -12.85 -10.60
N HIS A 173 11.91 -12.88 -9.27
CA HIS A 173 10.67 -13.22 -8.55
C HIS A 173 9.99 -12.04 -7.84
N LEU A 174 10.59 -10.85 -7.87
CA LEU A 174 10.01 -9.68 -7.22
C LEU A 174 8.78 -9.21 -8.02
N THR A 175 7.70 -8.85 -7.33
CA THR A 175 6.52 -8.28 -8.01
C THR A 175 6.85 -6.86 -8.47
N LEU A 176 6.76 -6.64 -9.78
CA LEU A 176 7.04 -5.35 -10.40
C LEU A 176 5.75 -4.69 -10.88
N ILE A 177 5.47 -3.50 -10.33
CA ILE A 177 4.41 -2.61 -10.76
C ILE A 177 5.04 -1.50 -11.61
N ALA A 178 4.50 -1.19 -12.78
CA ALA A 178 5.04 -0.13 -13.64
C ALA A 178 3.96 0.79 -14.18
N GLY A 179 4.26 2.09 -14.29
CA GLY A 179 3.34 3.06 -14.86
C GLY A 179 3.79 4.52 -14.71
N ASN A 180 2.96 5.50 -15.10
CA ASN A 180 1.60 5.31 -15.58
C ASN A 180 1.51 5.28 -17.11
N VAL A 181 0.57 4.49 -17.61
CA VAL A 181 0.20 4.47 -19.04
C VAL A 181 -1.30 4.68 -19.19
N THR A 182 -1.75 5.03 -20.39
CA THR A 182 -3.18 5.24 -20.71
C THR A 182 -3.62 4.55 -22.00
N SER A 183 -2.73 3.83 -22.67
CA SER A 183 -2.98 3.17 -23.96
C SER A 183 -2.66 1.67 -23.90
N ALA A 184 -3.15 0.92 -24.89
CA ALA A 184 -2.89 -0.51 -25.04
C ALA A 184 -1.40 -0.78 -25.30
N GLU A 185 -0.77 0.04 -26.15
CA GLU A 185 0.64 -0.06 -26.51
C GLU A 185 1.56 0.17 -25.30
N GLY A 186 1.21 1.13 -24.43
CA GLY A 186 1.96 1.35 -23.19
C GLY A 186 1.87 0.16 -22.23
N VAL A 187 0.73 -0.54 -22.20
CA VAL A 187 0.57 -1.79 -21.44
C VAL A 187 1.41 -2.90 -22.05
N GLU A 188 1.35 -3.10 -23.37
CA GLU A 188 2.15 -4.11 -24.07
C GLU A 188 3.66 -3.87 -23.85
N PHE A 189 4.11 -2.62 -23.98
CA PHE A 189 5.50 -2.22 -23.77
C PHE A 189 6.02 -2.56 -22.37
N LEU A 190 5.27 -2.20 -21.32
CA LEU A 190 5.71 -2.46 -19.95
C LEU A 190 5.58 -3.94 -19.55
N ALA A 191 4.59 -4.65 -20.08
CA ALA A 191 4.47 -6.09 -19.90
C ALA A 191 5.67 -6.82 -20.54
N GLU A 192 6.05 -6.44 -21.77
CA GLU A 192 7.24 -6.98 -22.45
C GLU A 192 8.54 -6.61 -21.75
N ALA A 193 8.59 -5.49 -21.04
CA ALA A 193 9.72 -5.14 -20.19
C ALA A 193 9.84 -6.02 -18.93
N GLY A 194 8.77 -6.72 -18.53
CA GLY A 194 8.76 -7.66 -17.40
C GLY A 194 7.98 -7.19 -16.17
N ALA A 195 7.11 -6.19 -16.29
CA ALA A 195 6.20 -5.80 -15.21
C ALA A 195 5.02 -6.78 -15.07
N ASP A 196 4.69 -7.15 -13.83
CA ASP A 196 3.56 -8.05 -13.52
C ASP A 196 2.22 -7.30 -13.49
N THR A 197 2.28 -6.03 -13.08
CA THR A 197 1.10 -5.17 -12.92
C THR A 197 1.34 -3.79 -13.54
N ILE A 198 0.40 -3.32 -14.36
CA ILE A 198 0.51 -2.02 -15.03
C ILE A 198 -0.45 -1.00 -14.39
N LYS A 199 0.09 0.16 -14.01
CA LYS A 199 -0.69 1.25 -13.42
C LYS A 199 -1.26 2.18 -14.50
N ILE A 200 -2.58 2.32 -14.52
CA ILE A 200 -3.33 3.02 -15.57
C ILE A 200 -3.86 4.35 -15.06
N GLY A 201 -3.49 5.43 -15.75
CA GLY A 201 -4.06 6.75 -15.53
C GLY A 201 -3.06 7.90 -15.65
N GLN A 202 -3.32 8.86 -16.52
CA GLN A 202 -2.52 10.08 -16.65
C GLN A 202 -3.45 11.30 -16.66
N GLY A 203 -3.29 12.16 -15.65
CA GLY A 203 -4.15 13.31 -15.41
C GLY A 203 -5.52 13.13 -14.72
N PRO A 204 -6.00 11.94 -14.29
CA PRO A 204 -7.33 11.84 -13.65
C PRO A 204 -7.30 12.20 -12.15
N GLY A 205 -6.13 12.31 -11.53
CA GLY A 205 -6.00 12.56 -10.09
C GLY A 205 -6.57 13.92 -9.68
N SER A 206 -7.20 14.00 -8.50
CA SER A 206 -7.90 15.21 -8.02
C SER A 206 -7.00 16.44 -7.84
N ILE A 207 -5.69 16.25 -7.80
CA ILE A 207 -4.68 17.30 -7.61
C ILE A 207 -3.68 17.37 -8.78
N CYS A 208 -3.98 16.68 -9.87
CA CYS A 208 -3.12 16.60 -11.04
C CYS A 208 -3.58 17.65 -12.07
N THR A 209 -2.64 18.43 -12.58
CA THR A 209 -2.91 19.46 -13.59
C THR A 209 -2.31 19.12 -14.96
N THR A 210 -1.72 17.93 -15.14
CA THR A 210 -1.09 17.47 -16.40
C THR A 210 -1.96 17.70 -17.65
N ARG A 211 -3.27 17.43 -17.58
CA ARG A 211 -4.16 17.66 -18.74
C ARG A 211 -4.32 19.14 -19.09
N ILE A 212 -4.28 20.02 -18.10
CA ILE A 212 -4.44 21.45 -18.28
C ILE A 212 -3.11 22.09 -18.70
N VAL A 213 -2.02 21.70 -18.04
CA VAL A 213 -0.68 22.29 -18.23
C VAL A 213 0.01 21.74 -19.47
N ALA A 214 0.05 20.41 -19.63
CA ALA A 214 0.73 19.74 -20.73
C ALA A 214 -0.21 19.37 -21.90
N GLY A 215 -1.53 19.45 -21.71
CA GLY A 215 -2.50 19.05 -22.74
C GLY A 215 -2.62 17.53 -22.95
N VAL A 216 -2.03 16.71 -22.08
CA VAL A 216 -1.94 15.25 -22.26
C VAL A 216 -2.78 14.49 -21.25
N GLY A 217 -3.60 13.55 -21.74
CA GLY A 217 -4.30 12.57 -20.91
C GLY A 217 -5.48 11.93 -21.63
N ILE A 218 -6.00 10.83 -21.08
CA ILE A 218 -7.16 10.10 -21.62
C ILE A 218 -8.20 9.93 -20.49
N PRO A 219 -9.51 10.15 -20.73
CA PRO A 219 -10.55 9.89 -19.74
C PRO A 219 -10.41 8.50 -19.12
N GLN A 220 -10.46 8.41 -17.79
CA GLN A 220 -9.97 7.24 -17.05
C GLN A 220 -10.68 5.93 -17.44
N MET A 221 -12.00 5.95 -17.57
CA MET A 221 -12.76 4.76 -18.00
C MET A 221 -12.36 4.29 -19.41
N THR A 222 -12.08 5.21 -20.34
CA THR A 222 -11.58 4.88 -21.67
C THR A 222 -10.18 4.29 -21.59
N ALA A 223 -9.29 4.89 -20.79
CA ALA A 223 -7.93 4.39 -20.60
C ALA A 223 -7.95 2.96 -20.01
N LEU A 224 -8.79 2.69 -19.01
CA LEU A 224 -8.97 1.36 -18.44
C LEU A 224 -9.52 0.36 -19.45
N TYR A 225 -10.50 0.77 -20.26
CA TYR A 225 -11.05 -0.10 -21.30
C TYR A 225 -9.96 -0.52 -22.30
N CYS A 226 -9.22 0.44 -22.87
CA CYS A 226 -8.13 0.17 -23.80
C CYS A 226 -7.03 -0.69 -23.16
N ALA A 227 -6.60 -0.35 -21.95
CA ALA A 227 -5.58 -1.10 -21.21
C ALA A 227 -6.00 -2.54 -20.92
N SER A 228 -7.26 -2.77 -20.54
CA SER A 228 -7.77 -4.11 -20.19
C SER A 228 -7.72 -5.11 -21.34
N ILE A 229 -7.78 -4.63 -22.59
CA ILE A 229 -7.67 -5.49 -23.78
C ILE A 229 -6.24 -6.01 -23.93
N ALA A 230 -5.26 -5.10 -23.86
CA ALA A 230 -3.84 -5.45 -23.92
C ALA A 230 -3.40 -6.30 -22.71
N ALA A 231 -3.84 -5.93 -21.51
CA ALA A 231 -3.50 -6.64 -20.28
C ALA A 231 -3.90 -8.12 -20.33
N ARG A 232 -5.12 -8.41 -20.80
CA ARG A 232 -5.61 -9.79 -21.00
C ARG A 232 -4.78 -10.57 -22.01
N LYS A 233 -4.41 -9.96 -23.13
CA LYS A 233 -3.56 -10.59 -24.16
C LYS A 233 -2.15 -10.89 -23.63
N LYS A 234 -1.63 -10.05 -22.74
CA LYS A 234 -0.28 -10.16 -22.17
C LYS A 234 -0.23 -10.97 -20.86
N GLY A 235 -1.37 -11.27 -20.26
CA GLY A 235 -1.43 -12.01 -18.99
C GLY A 235 -0.94 -11.20 -17.77
N VAL A 236 -1.08 -9.87 -17.80
CA VAL A 236 -0.67 -8.98 -16.70
C VAL A 236 -1.89 -8.34 -16.03
N ALA A 237 -1.75 -7.97 -14.76
CA ALA A 237 -2.79 -7.25 -14.03
C ALA A 237 -2.76 -5.74 -14.31
N ILE A 238 -3.87 -5.04 -14.10
CA ILE A 238 -3.93 -3.57 -14.20
C ILE A 238 -4.55 -2.90 -12.98
N LEU A 239 -3.98 -1.77 -12.56
CA LEU A 239 -4.48 -0.93 -11.46
C LEU A 239 -5.02 0.39 -11.99
N ALA A 240 -6.23 0.77 -11.59
CA ALA A 240 -6.78 2.10 -11.87
C ALA A 240 -6.23 3.13 -10.88
N ASP A 241 -5.41 4.07 -11.35
CA ASP A 241 -4.79 5.10 -10.51
C ASP A 241 -5.35 6.49 -10.80
N GLY A 242 -6.04 7.04 -9.80
CA GLY A 242 -6.63 8.38 -9.83
C GLY A 242 -8.03 8.44 -10.47
N GLY A 243 -8.72 9.57 -10.22
CA GLY A 243 -10.08 9.82 -10.71
C GLY A 243 -11.21 9.16 -9.92
N ILE A 244 -10.88 8.44 -8.85
CA ILE A 244 -11.85 7.82 -7.94
C ILE A 244 -12.25 8.83 -6.87
N ALA A 245 -13.51 9.26 -6.86
CA ALA A 245 -14.04 10.20 -5.87
C ALA A 245 -14.96 9.55 -4.84
N LYS A 246 -15.52 8.37 -5.15
CA LYS A 246 -16.47 7.63 -4.30
C LYS A 246 -16.47 6.13 -4.61
N SER A 247 -17.07 5.34 -3.74
CA SER A 247 -17.18 3.87 -3.89
C SER A 247 -17.80 3.44 -5.22
N GLY A 248 -18.80 4.16 -5.73
CA GLY A 248 -19.39 3.90 -7.04
C GLY A 248 -18.41 4.02 -8.21
N ASP A 249 -17.39 4.89 -8.10
CA ASP A 249 -16.33 4.98 -9.10
C ASP A 249 -15.35 3.81 -8.98
N MET A 250 -15.12 3.29 -7.76
CA MET A 250 -14.36 2.05 -7.55
C MET A 250 -15.06 0.86 -8.19
N VAL A 251 -16.39 0.75 -8.04
CA VAL A 251 -17.19 -0.30 -8.72
C VAL A 251 -16.96 -0.22 -10.22
N LYS A 252 -17.14 0.97 -10.81
CA LYS A 252 -16.91 1.19 -12.25
C LYS A 252 -15.49 0.85 -12.66
N ALA A 253 -14.47 1.23 -11.90
CA ALA A 253 -13.09 0.90 -12.25
C ALA A 253 -12.81 -0.62 -12.16
N LEU A 254 -13.31 -1.31 -11.14
CA LEU A 254 -13.10 -2.74 -10.90
C LEU A 254 -13.77 -3.64 -11.96
N THR A 255 -14.76 -3.11 -12.68
CA THR A 255 -15.31 -3.78 -13.87
C THR A 255 -14.31 -3.91 -15.03
N LEU A 256 -13.21 -3.14 -15.01
CA LEU A 256 -12.18 -3.12 -16.05
C LEU A 256 -10.76 -3.36 -15.50
N ALA A 257 -10.53 -3.25 -14.19
CA ALA A 257 -9.23 -3.34 -13.54
C ALA A 257 -9.18 -4.37 -12.40
N ASP A 258 -7.98 -4.72 -11.95
CA ASP A 258 -7.69 -5.67 -10.86
C ASP A 258 -7.64 -5.04 -9.47
N GLY A 259 -7.40 -3.75 -9.43
CA GLY A 259 -7.47 -2.95 -8.21
C GLY A 259 -7.56 -1.47 -8.53
N VAL A 260 -7.72 -0.69 -7.47
CA VAL A 260 -7.76 0.78 -7.56
C VAL A 260 -6.73 1.36 -6.60
N MET A 261 -6.04 2.41 -7.03
CA MET A 261 -5.10 3.17 -6.21
C MET A 261 -5.74 4.52 -5.87
N CYS A 262 -5.92 4.74 -4.56
CA CYS A 262 -6.65 5.89 -4.03
C CYS A 262 -5.72 6.83 -3.27
N GLY A 263 -5.66 8.10 -3.69
CA GLY A 263 -4.97 9.16 -2.96
C GLY A 263 -5.92 9.96 -2.07
N SER A 264 -6.74 10.80 -2.70
CA SER A 264 -7.60 11.78 -2.01
C SER A 264 -8.61 11.17 -1.03
N LEU A 265 -9.14 9.98 -1.32
CA LEU A 265 -10.05 9.26 -0.43
C LEU A 265 -9.39 8.87 0.90
N LEU A 266 -8.08 8.68 0.90
CA LEU A 266 -7.33 8.18 2.06
C LEU A 266 -6.50 9.28 2.74
N ALA A 267 -6.20 10.38 2.04
CA ALA A 267 -5.34 11.46 2.54
C ALA A 267 -5.85 12.16 3.80
N GLY A 268 -7.16 12.12 4.06
CA GLY A 268 -7.76 12.67 5.27
C GLY A 268 -7.63 11.76 6.50
N CYS A 269 -7.35 10.47 6.34
CA CYS A 269 -7.38 9.50 7.43
C CYS A 269 -6.31 9.80 8.47
N ASN A 270 -6.57 9.41 9.73
CA ASN A 270 -5.63 9.61 10.85
C ASN A 270 -4.21 9.10 10.54
N GLU A 271 -4.11 7.95 9.88
CA GLU A 271 -2.88 7.23 9.56
C GLU A 271 -2.09 7.86 8.40
N ALA A 272 -2.74 8.71 7.58
CA ALA A 272 -2.04 9.39 6.48
C ALA A 272 -0.98 10.36 7.03
N PRO A 273 0.16 10.55 6.34
CA PRO A 273 1.10 11.60 6.71
C PRO A 273 0.49 12.99 6.41
N GLY A 274 1.07 14.04 7.02
CA GLY A 274 0.67 15.44 6.78
C GLY A 274 0.14 16.14 8.02
N GLN A 275 0.37 17.45 8.09
CA GLN A 275 -0.05 18.27 9.24
C GLN A 275 -1.57 18.46 9.24
N ILE A 276 -2.16 18.44 10.44
CA ILE A 276 -3.56 18.80 10.67
C ILE A 276 -3.65 20.31 10.87
N ILE A 277 -4.60 20.95 10.18
CA ILE A 277 -4.87 22.39 10.24
C ILE A 277 -6.36 22.57 10.55
N GLU A 278 -6.69 23.50 11.45
CA GLU A 278 -8.06 23.89 11.72
C GLU A 278 -8.41 25.16 10.92
N ILE A 279 -9.53 25.12 10.19
CA ILE A 279 -10.08 26.27 9.47
C ILE A 279 -11.58 26.34 9.80
N ASN A 280 -11.99 27.42 10.46
CA ASN A 280 -13.37 27.69 10.85
C ASN A 280 -14.03 26.51 11.63
N GLY A 281 -13.30 25.95 12.60
CA GLY A 281 -13.81 24.83 13.42
C GLY A 281 -13.81 23.46 12.74
N LYS A 282 -13.30 23.36 11.50
CA LYS A 282 -13.12 22.09 10.78
C LYS A 282 -11.64 21.73 10.67
N LEU A 283 -11.35 20.45 10.83
CA LEU A 283 -10.00 19.90 10.70
C LEU A 283 -9.72 19.45 9.27
N TYR A 284 -8.53 19.75 8.78
CA TYR A 284 -8.04 19.38 7.46
C TYR A 284 -6.62 18.81 7.56
N LYS A 285 -6.24 17.93 6.64
CA LYS A 285 -4.87 17.46 6.44
C LYS A 285 -4.29 18.01 5.15
N GLN A 286 -3.01 18.38 5.20
CA GLN A 286 -2.26 18.76 4.01
C GLN A 286 -2.17 17.59 3.02
N TYR A 287 -2.53 17.83 1.76
CA TYR A 287 -2.50 16.85 0.69
C TYR A 287 -1.92 17.49 -0.58
N ARG A 288 -0.82 16.95 -1.10
CA ARG A 288 -0.11 17.55 -2.24
C ARG A 288 0.18 16.56 -3.35
N GLY A 289 0.16 17.05 -4.58
CA GLY A 289 0.45 16.27 -5.77
C GLY A 289 1.94 16.05 -5.89
N MET A 290 2.35 14.88 -6.36
CA MET A 290 3.79 14.62 -6.57
C MET A 290 4.39 15.56 -7.62
N GLY A 291 3.58 16.20 -8.47
CA GLY A 291 3.99 17.23 -9.43
C GLY A 291 3.90 18.65 -8.90
N SER A 292 3.58 18.86 -7.61
CA SER A 292 3.61 20.18 -6.99
C SER A 292 5.04 20.59 -6.68
N ASN A 293 5.28 21.90 -6.63
CA ASN A 293 6.61 22.44 -6.33
C ASN A 293 7.16 21.95 -4.99
N ALA A 294 6.32 21.86 -3.95
CA ALA A 294 6.75 21.35 -2.65
C ALA A 294 7.19 19.89 -2.71
N ALA A 295 6.42 19.02 -3.36
CA ALA A 295 6.80 17.61 -3.50
C ALA A 295 8.07 17.44 -4.35
N MET A 296 8.17 18.19 -5.47
CA MET A 296 9.32 18.09 -6.37
C MET A 296 10.63 18.54 -5.70
N LYS A 297 10.56 19.59 -4.86
CA LYS A 297 11.70 20.03 -4.03
C LYS A 297 12.14 18.99 -2.99
N GLU A 298 11.27 18.05 -2.62
CA GLU A 298 11.54 16.98 -1.65
C GLU A 298 11.88 15.63 -2.31
N GLY A 299 11.99 15.57 -3.63
CA GLY A 299 12.55 14.41 -4.34
C GLY A 299 11.67 13.80 -5.42
N SER A 300 10.44 14.27 -5.62
CA SER A 300 9.57 13.75 -6.68
C SER A 300 9.86 14.32 -8.07
N ALA A 301 10.80 15.26 -8.22
CA ALA A 301 11.14 15.90 -9.49
C ALA A 301 11.50 14.88 -10.60
N ALA A 302 12.25 13.82 -10.24
CA ALA A 302 12.64 12.76 -11.18
C ALA A 302 11.43 12.06 -11.82
N ARG A 303 10.28 12.02 -11.13
CA ARG A 303 9.03 11.46 -11.65
C ARG A 303 8.54 12.17 -12.91
N TYR A 304 8.85 13.47 -13.05
CA TYR A 304 8.44 14.35 -14.14
C TYR A 304 9.60 14.69 -15.09
N GLY A 305 10.72 13.96 -15.00
CA GLY A 305 11.88 14.19 -15.87
C GLY A 305 12.68 15.45 -15.54
N HIS A 306 12.57 15.96 -14.31
CA HIS A 306 13.31 17.12 -13.84
C HIS A 306 14.35 16.74 -12.78
N ASP A 307 15.49 17.45 -12.76
CA ASP A 307 16.42 17.43 -11.62
C ASP A 307 15.86 18.34 -10.50
N ARG A 308 16.11 17.98 -9.25
CA ARG A 308 15.77 18.78 -8.06
C ARG A 308 16.29 20.22 -8.17
N LYS A 309 17.45 20.42 -8.80
CA LYS A 309 18.08 21.75 -8.96
C LYS A 309 17.34 22.65 -9.95
N ASP A 310 16.60 22.07 -10.90
CA ASP A 310 15.91 22.80 -11.98
C ASP A 310 14.46 23.15 -11.64
N VAL A 311 13.96 22.69 -10.49
CA VAL A 311 12.55 22.88 -10.07
C VAL A 311 12.18 24.37 -9.96
N ALA A 312 13.12 25.23 -9.56
CA ALA A 312 12.86 26.66 -9.38
C ALA A 312 12.91 27.49 -10.67
N SER A 313 13.54 26.98 -11.74
CA SER A 313 13.86 27.77 -12.95
C SER A 313 13.23 27.24 -14.24
N LYS A 314 12.87 25.94 -14.31
CA LYS A 314 12.42 25.30 -15.56
C LYS A 314 11.22 24.36 -15.44
N ALA A 315 10.80 23.97 -14.23
CA ALA A 315 9.71 23.01 -14.07
C ALA A 315 8.34 23.71 -14.05
N ALA A 316 7.45 23.34 -14.97
CA ALA A 316 6.04 23.68 -14.87
C ALA A 316 5.36 22.68 -13.93
N ALA A 317 4.77 23.16 -12.83
CA ALA A 317 4.15 22.29 -11.85
C ALA A 317 2.90 21.57 -12.43
N GLU A 318 2.94 20.24 -12.46
CA GLU A 318 1.85 19.37 -12.91
C GLU A 318 0.97 18.86 -11.74
N GLY A 319 1.10 19.48 -10.57
CA GLY A 319 0.23 19.22 -9.43
C GLY A 319 0.10 20.41 -8.49
N ILE A 320 -0.93 20.36 -7.64
CA ILE A 320 -1.23 21.40 -6.66
C ILE A 320 -0.98 20.92 -5.23
N GLU A 321 -0.94 21.88 -4.31
CA GLU A 321 -1.07 21.65 -2.87
C GLU A 321 -2.50 21.99 -2.46
N ALA A 322 -3.11 21.11 -1.67
CA ALA A 322 -4.50 21.19 -1.28
C ALA A 322 -4.68 20.76 0.17
N LEU A 323 -5.89 20.97 0.67
CA LEU A 323 -6.32 20.46 1.97
C LEU A 323 -7.41 19.41 1.73
N LYS A 324 -7.29 18.28 2.41
CA LYS A 324 -8.34 17.28 2.48
C LYS A 324 -8.95 17.32 3.88
N GLU A 325 -10.27 17.43 3.99
CA GLU A 325 -10.94 17.38 5.28
C GLU A 325 -10.50 16.12 6.05
N ALA A 326 -10.20 16.28 7.34
CA ALA A 326 -9.75 15.18 8.17
C ALA A 326 -10.86 14.13 8.25
N ALA A 327 -10.49 12.90 7.91
CA ALA A 327 -11.35 11.74 8.04
C ALA A 327 -10.98 10.99 9.33
N GLY A 328 -11.85 10.07 9.76
CA GLY A 328 -11.57 9.18 10.89
C GLY A 328 -10.45 8.17 10.59
N SER A 329 -10.51 7.00 11.23
CA SER A 329 -9.55 5.94 10.97
C SER A 329 -9.68 5.38 9.55
N LEU A 330 -8.55 4.97 8.97
CA LEU A 330 -8.49 4.29 7.67
C LEU A 330 -9.41 3.06 7.64
N SER A 331 -9.47 2.29 8.73
CA SER A 331 -10.36 1.12 8.84
C SER A 331 -11.83 1.50 8.67
N GLY A 332 -12.27 2.62 9.25
CA GLY A 332 -13.63 3.13 9.10
C GLY A 332 -13.95 3.51 7.65
N VAL A 333 -13.06 4.28 7.02
CA VAL A 333 -13.18 4.69 5.62
C VAL A 333 -13.20 3.48 4.68
N LEU A 334 -12.31 2.50 4.89
CA LEU A 334 -12.27 1.28 4.08
C LEU A 334 -13.56 0.46 4.21
N ARG A 335 -14.13 0.34 5.42
CA ARG A 335 -15.38 -0.39 5.64
C ARG A 335 -16.53 0.22 4.83
N GLU A 336 -16.60 1.54 4.78
CA GLU A 336 -17.59 2.26 4.01
C GLU A 336 -17.40 2.04 2.49
N LEU A 337 -16.17 2.20 2.00
CA LEU A 337 -15.85 1.99 0.59
C LEU A 337 -16.15 0.55 0.15
N VAL A 338 -15.77 -0.45 0.96
CA VAL A 338 -16.07 -1.87 0.73
C VAL A 338 -17.56 -2.13 0.74
N GLY A 339 -18.31 -1.54 1.67
CA GLY A 339 -19.78 -1.64 1.70
C GLY A 339 -20.42 -1.10 0.41
N GLY A 340 -19.94 0.04 -0.09
CA GLY A 340 -20.38 0.58 -1.38
C GLY A 340 -20.03 -0.32 -2.57
N ILE A 341 -18.85 -0.95 -2.56
CA ILE A 341 -18.45 -1.92 -3.60
C ILE A 341 -19.35 -3.16 -3.55
N GLN A 342 -19.58 -3.73 -2.37
CA GLN A 342 -20.45 -4.90 -2.18
C GLN A 342 -21.89 -4.61 -2.61
N SER A 343 -22.40 -3.41 -2.32
CA SER A 343 -23.72 -2.98 -2.80
C SER A 343 -23.76 -2.94 -4.33
N GLY A 344 -22.76 -2.31 -4.98
CA GLY A 344 -22.66 -2.28 -6.44
C GLY A 344 -22.53 -3.67 -7.08
N MET A 345 -21.76 -4.57 -6.47
CA MET A 345 -21.66 -5.96 -6.87
C MET A 345 -23.01 -6.70 -6.73
N GLY A 346 -23.76 -6.44 -5.66
CA GLY A 346 -25.10 -6.99 -5.44
C GLY A 346 -26.07 -6.60 -6.56
N TYR A 347 -26.13 -5.32 -6.94
CA TYR A 347 -26.95 -4.84 -8.07
C TYR A 347 -26.57 -5.49 -9.41
N LEU A 348 -25.31 -5.86 -9.60
CA LEU A 348 -24.80 -6.53 -10.80
C LEU A 348 -24.85 -8.06 -10.70
N GLY A 349 -25.41 -8.62 -9.63
CA GLY A 349 -25.48 -10.06 -9.40
C GLY A 349 -24.11 -10.74 -9.36
N ALA A 350 -23.09 -10.05 -8.86
CA ALA A 350 -21.70 -10.48 -8.91
C ALA A 350 -21.19 -10.96 -7.53
N ALA A 351 -20.90 -12.26 -7.41
CA ALA A 351 -20.35 -12.84 -6.18
C ALA A 351 -18.85 -12.55 -5.96
N ASN A 352 -18.13 -12.16 -7.00
CA ASN A 352 -16.70 -11.84 -6.97
C ASN A 352 -16.33 -10.87 -8.11
N LEU A 353 -15.08 -10.40 -8.15
CA LEU A 353 -14.63 -9.44 -9.16
C LEU A 353 -14.65 -10.01 -10.59
N ALA A 354 -14.44 -11.31 -10.78
CA ALA A 354 -14.56 -11.92 -12.10
C ALA A 354 -16.02 -11.87 -12.62
N ALA A 355 -16.98 -12.22 -11.78
CA ALA A 355 -18.40 -12.09 -12.08
C ALA A 355 -18.80 -10.62 -12.32
N LEU A 356 -18.26 -9.68 -11.54
CA LEU A 356 -18.49 -8.25 -11.72
C LEU A 356 -18.12 -7.80 -13.15
N ARG A 357 -16.94 -8.19 -13.62
CA ARG A 357 -16.46 -7.85 -14.97
C ARG A 357 -17.30 -8.47 -16.08
N ASN A 358 -17.74 -9.71 -15.90
CA ASN A 358 -18.56 -10.43 -16.89
C ASN A 358 -20.00 -9.90 -16.96
N ASN A 359 -20.57 -9.52 -15.82
CA ASN A 359 -21.96 -9.09 -15.71
C ASN A 359 -22.14 -7.61 -16.04
N ALA A 360 -21.09 -6.79 -15.86
CA ALA A 360 -21.19 -5.34 -16.04
C ALA A 360 -21.72 -4.95 -17.42
N ARG A 361 -22.69 -4.03 -17.44
CA ARG A 361 -23.22 -3.35 -18.63
C ARG A 361 -23.27 -1.86 -18.33
N TYR A 362 -22.97 -1.04 -19.33
CA TYR A 362 -22.88 0.41 -19.17
C TYR A 362 -23.87 1.12 -20.08
N ILE A 363 -24.31 2.28 -19.62
CA ILE A 363 -24.98 3.28 -20.43
C ILE A 363 -24.27 4.62 -20.25
N ARG A 364 -24.07 5.36 -21.35
CA ARG A 364 -23.54 6.71 -21.28
C ARG A 364 -24.66 7.65 -20.89
N VAL A 365 -24.39 8.54 -19.93
CA VAL A 365 -25.34 9.55 -19.47
C VAL A 365 -24.91 10.93 -19.94
N SER A 366 -25.89 11.80 -20.18
CA SER A 366 -25.64 13.22 -20.43
C SER A 366 -25.30 13.94 -19.11
N PRO A 367 -24.83 15.20 -19.15
CA PRO A 367 -24.66 16.00 -17.93
C PRO A 367 -25.94 16.13 -17.10
N ALA A 368 -27.11 16.15 -17.75
CA ALA A 368 -28.40 16.16 -17.06
C ALA A 368 -28.65 14.84 -16.30
N GLY A 369 -28.36 13.69 -16.92
CA GLY A 369 -28.44 12.38 -16.25
C GLY A 369 -27.43 12.25 -15.10
N GLN A 370 -26.27 12.89 -15.19
CA GLN A 370 -25.33 12.94 -14.08
C GLN A 370 -25.85 13.81 -12.92
N LYS A 371 -26.59 14.89 -13.20
CA LYS A 371 -27.27 15.70 -12.19
C LYS A 371 -28.41 14.93 -11.53
N GLU A 372 -29.20 14.20 -12.31
CA GLU A 372 -30.24 13.27 -11.81
C GLU A 372 -29.66 12.18 -10.89
N SER A 373 -28.45 11.69 -11.19
CA SER A 373 -27.81 10.64 -10.38
C SER A 373 -27.38 11.10 -8.97
N ALA A 374 -27.33 12.41 -8.70
CA ALA A 374 -27.01 12.96 -7.38
C ALA A 374 -28.29 13.39 -6.66
N PRO A 375 -28.32 13.51 -5.31
CA PRO A 375 -29.48 14.08 -4.63
C PRO A 375 -29.84 15.46 -5.21
N HIS A 376 -31.09 15.61 -5.66
CA HIS A 376 -31.61 16.85 -6.23
C HIS A 376 -33.02 17.14 -5.71
N ASP A 377 -33.45 18.41 -5.82
CA ASP A 377 -34.78 18.91 -5.39
C ASP A 377 -35.12 18.72 -3.91
N VAL A 378 -34.10 18.66 -3.04
CA VAL A 378 -34.24 18.55 -1.59
C VAL A 378 -33.21 19.42 -0.85
N ILE A 379 -33.53 19.82 0.39
CA ILE A 379 -32.58 20.45 1.30
C ILE A 379 -31.93 19.35 2.14
N THR A 380 -30.62 19.19 2.00
CA THR A 380 -29.86 18.19 2.74
C THR A 380 -29.66 18.66 4.19
N VAL A 381 -30.33 18.00 5.15
CA VAL A 381 -30.27 18.33 6.59
C VAL A 381 -29.10 17.63 7.29
N LYS A 382 -28.84 16.37 6.91
CA LYS A 382 -27.68 15.60 7.35
C LYS A 382 -27.34 14.64 6.22
N THR A 383 -26.18 14.81 5.60
CA THR A 383 -25.58 13.71 4.85
C THR A 383 -25.16 12.66 5.87
N SER A 384 -25.32 11.36 5.55
CA SER A 384 -24.59 10.32 6.28
C SER A 384 -23.14 10.79 6.47
N ASP A 385 -22.50 10.48 7.60
CA ASP A 385 -21.16 11.01 7.96
C ASP A 385 -20.10 10.85 6.84
N ALA A 386 -20.39 10.01 5.83
CA ALA A 386 -19.75 9.80 4.54
C ALA A 386 -19.75 10.97 3.51
N GLU A 387 -20.78 11.82 3.45
CA GLU A 387 -20.95 12.82 2.38
C GLU A 387 -20.87 14.27 2.87
N SER A 388 -20.19 14.54 3.99
CA SER A 388 -19.92 15.92 4.43
C SER A 388 -18.84 16.63 3.61
N SER A 389 -18.65 16.25 2.34
CA SER A 389 -17.68 16.85 1.41
C SER A 389 -18.41 17.53 0.25
N LYS A 390 -18.84 18.77 0.48
CA LYS A 390 -19.05 19.77 -0.58
C LYS A 390 -18.11 20.93 -0.36
#